data_AF-A0A804LI69-F1
#
_entry.id   AF-A0A804LI69-F1
#
_cell.length_a   1.000
_cell.length_b   1.000
_cell.length_c   1.000
_cell.angle_alpha   90.00
_cell.angle_beta   90.00
_cell.angle_gamma   90.00
#
_symmetry.space_group_name_H-M   'P 1'
#
loop_
_entity.id
_entity.type
_entity.pdbx_description
1 polymer ?
#
loop_
_entity_poly.entity_id
_entity_poly.type
_entity_poly.pdbx_seq_one_letter_code
_entity_poly.pdbx_strand_id
1 'polypeptide(L)'
;MAVNWELRGCCDHDQRIFIAAVGVSTVVILLLWRTFLLTPFKLITVFLHETSHALACKLTCGDVEGMQVHANEGGVTQTRGGIYWIILPAGYLGSSFWGMVFILASTNLLTTRIAAGCFILALFIVLFVAENWFLRWLCLGFIVFIAVVWVIQEFTSFHVLKYVILFIGVMNSLFSVYGDSSRLSFSALQYTLDWSYCLEGSPF
;
A
#
# COMPACT_ATOMS: atom_id res chain seq x y z
N MET A 1 17.10 21.67 27.09
CA MET A 1 16.52 20.32 27.28
C MET A 1 17.55 19.33 26.77
N ALA A 2 18.24 18.61 27.65
CA ALA A 2 19.28 17.66 27.26
C ALA A 2 18.61 16.33 26.88
N VAL A 3 18.85 15.85 25.65
CA VAL A 3 18.41 14.53 25.19
C VAL A 3 19.25 13.49 25.92
N ASN A 4 18.60 12.71 26.79
CA ASN A 4 19.24 11.66 27.56
C ASN A 4 19.22 10.37 26.73
N TRP A 5 20.39 9.91 26.29
CA TRP A 5 20.56 8.72 25.43
C TRP A 5 20.63 7.41 26.22
N GLU A 6 20.51 7.48 27.54
CA GLU A 6 20.32 6.30 28.39
C GLU A 6 18.88 5.79 28.19
N LEU A 7 18.70 4.79 27.31
CA LEU A 7 17.44 4.01 27.16
C LEU A 7 17.05 3.23 28.45
N ARG A 8 17.42 3.71 29.64
CA ARG A 8 17.02 3.14 30.93
C ARG A 8 15.65 3.69 31.30
N GLY A 9 14.60 3.02 30.82
CA GLY A 9 13.20 3.29 31.19
C GLY A 9 12.30 3.77 30.05
N CYS A 10 12.85 4.01 28.86
CA CYS A 10 12.07 4.41 27.67
C CYS A 10 11.51 3.19 26.93
N CYS A 11 10.55 2.52 27.53
CA CYS A 11 9.56 1.70 26.82
C CYS A 11 8.43 1.44 27.80
N ASP A 12 7.32 2.16 27.62
CA ASP A 12 6.06 1.78 28.22
C ASP A 12 5.69 0.35 27.76
N HIS A 13 4.95 -0.41 28.57
CA HIS A 13 4.57 -1.79 28.28
C HIS A 13 3.90 -1.90 26.90
N ASP A 14 3.12 -0.90 26.51
CA ASP A 14 2.42 -0.83 25.23
C ASP A 14 3.37 -0.70 24.03
N GLN A 15 4.49 0.00 24.17
CA GLN A 15 5.46 0.18 23.08
C GLN A 15 6.21 -1.13 22.78
N ARG A 16 6.51 -1.93 23.81
CA ARG A 16 7.11 -3.26 23.62
C ARG A 16 6.15 -4.22 22.93
N ILE A 17 4.87 -4.20 23.31
CA ILE A 17 3.82 -5.00 22.65
C ILE A 17 3.70 -4.59 21.19
N PHE A 18 3.75 -3.30 20.88
CA PHE A 18 3.69 -2.79 19.52
C PHE A 18 4.85 -3.30 18.65
N ILE A 19 6.10 -3.15 19.12
CA ILE A 19 7.29 -3.60 18.37
C ILE A 19 7.28 -5.13 18.22
N ALA A 20 6.90 -5.86 19.28
CA ALA A 20 6.73 -7.30 19.21
C ALA A 20 5.66 -7.70 18.20
N ALA A 21 4.52 -6.99 18.16
CA ALA A 21 3.46 -7.23 17.19
C ALA A 21 3.92 -6.97 15.74
N VAL A 22 4.71 -5.92 15.49
CA VAL A 22 5.34 -5.68 14.19
C VAL A 22 6.27 -6.83 13.81
N GLY A 23 7.16 -7.25 14.71
CA GLY A 23 8.11 -8.34 14.48
C GLY A 23 7.41 -9.68 14.20
N VAL A 24 6.43 -10.05 15.03
CA VAL A 24 5.64 -11.27 14.85
C VAL A 24 4.84 -11.21 13.54
N SER A 25 4.17 -10.09 13.25
CA SER A 25 3.44 -9.91 12.00
C SER A 25 4.36 -10.07 10.80
N THR A 26 5.56 -9.49 10.84
CA THR A 26 6.57 -9.61 9.78
C THR A 26 6.94 -11.08 9.53
N VAL A 27 7.27 -11.83 10.59
CA VAL A 27 7.64 -13.25 10.47
C VAL A 27 6.47 -14.09 9.94
N VAL A 28 5.26 -13.87 10.46
CA VAL A 28 4.04 -14.55 10.00
C VAL A 28 3.81 -14.28 8.53
N ILE A 29 3.90 -13.02 8.09
CA ILE A 29 3.73 -12.63 6.69
C ILE A 29 4.75 -13.34 5.79
N LEU A 30 6.03 -13.37 6.20
CA LEU A 30 7.08 -14.02 5.41
C LEU A 30 6.86 -15.52 5.27
N LEU A 31 6.45 -16.19 6.35
CA LEU A 31 6.15 -17.62 6.33
C LEU A 31 4.89 -17.93 5.51
N LEU A 32 3.85 -17.10 5.65
CA LEU A 32 2.57 -17.29 4.96
C LEU A 32 2.55 -16.64 3.57
N TRP A 33 3.67 -16.07 3.09
CA TRP A 33 3.71 -15.32 1.84
C TRP A 33 3.17 -16.12 0.65
N ARG A 34 3.40 -17.43 0.61
CA ARG A 34 2.95 -18.30 -0.49
C ARG A 34 1.51 -18.84 -0.32
N THR A 35 0.79 -18.43 0.72
CA THR A 35 -0.57 -18.91 1.00
C THR A 35 -1.63 -18.06 0.33
N PHE A 36 -2.72 -18.72 -0.09
CA PHE A 36 -3.88 -18.06 -0.72
C PHE A 36 -4.59 -17.05 0.22
N LEU A 37 -4.42 -17.22 1.53
CA LEU A 37 -5.01 -16.35 2.54
C LEU A 37 -4.50 -14.90 2.44
N LEU A 38 -3.24 -14.70 2.03
CA LEU A 38 -2.64 -13.38 1.88
C LEU A 38 -2.85 -12.76 0.50
N THR A 39 -3.33 -13.53 -0.48
CA THR A 39 -3.62 -13.03 -1.84
C THR A 39 -4.43 -11.73 -1.85
N PRO A 40 -5.60 -11.61 -1.18
CA PRO A 40 -6.37 -10.35 -1.22
C PRO A 40 -5.60 -9.17 -0.62
N PHE A 41 -4.80 -9.39 0.42
CA PHE A 41 -3.98 -8.35 1.04
C PHE A 41 -2.83 -7.92 0.12
N LYS A 42 -2.18 -8.87 -0.55
CA LYS A 42 -1.14 -8.58 -1.55
C LYS A 42 -1.69 -7.76 -2.71
N LEU A 43 -2.87 -8.11 -3.23
CA LEU A 43 -3.48 -7.37 -4.33
C LEU A 43 -3.73 -5.90 -3.95
N ILE A 44 -4.11 -5.61 -2.70
CA ILE A 44 -4.24 -4.23 -2.21
C ILE A 44 -2.89 -3.51 -2.13
N THR A 45 -1.81 -4.20 -1.72
CA THR A 45 -0.46 -3.59 -1.72
C THR A 45 0.04 -3.28 -3.12
N VAL A 46 -0.23 -4.17 -4.10
CA VAL A 46 0.06 -3.93 -5.52
C VAL A 46 -0.76 -2.75 -6.03
N PHE A 47 -2.02 -2.69 -5.66
CA PHE A 47 -2.90 -1.58 -6.01
C PHE A 47 -2.41 -0.23 -5.47
N LEU A 48 -1.94 -0.18 -4.22
CA LEU A 48 -1.36 1.04 -3.64
C LEU A 48 -0.06 1.44 -4.36
N HIS A 49 0.76 0.46 -4.76
CA HIS A 49 1.96 0.67 -5.56
C HIS A 49 1.63 1.33 -6.92
N GLU A 50 0.66 0.78 -7.64
CA GLU A 50 0.16 1.33 -8.91
C GLU A 50 -0.48 2.72 -8.74
N THR A 51 -1.23 2.91 -7.66
CA THR A 51 -1.81 4.22 -7.31
C THR A 51 -0.73 5.28 -7.08
N SER A 52 0.44 4.89 -6.54
CA SER A 52 1.57 5.80 -6.37
C SER A 52 2.24 6.19 -7.68
N HIS A 53 2.29 5.28 -8.67
CA HIS A 53 2.67 5.63 -10.05
C HIS A 53 1.67 6.63 -10.66
N ALA A 54 0.36 6.37 -10.53
CA ALA A 54 -0.69 7.25 -11.01
C ALA A 54 -0.61 8.65 -10.37
N LEU A 55 -0.38 8.72 -9.06
CA LEU A 55 -0.27 9.96 -8.33
C LEU A 55 0.97 10.76 -8.76
N ALA A 56 2.11 10.10 -8.94
CA ALA A 56 3.31 10.75 -9.46
C ALA A 56 3.11 11.26 -10.88
N CYS A 57 2.41 10.51 -11.74
CA CYS A 57 2.04 10.96 -13.08
C CYS A 57 1.26 12.28 -13.02
N LYS A 58 0.17 12.32 -12.23
CA LYS A 58 -0.62 13.54 -12.02
C LYS A 58 0.19 14.71 -11.47
N LEU A 59 1.10 14.46 -10.51
CA LEU A 59 1.99 15.49 -9.96
C LEU A 59 2.99 16.02 -10.99
N THR A 60 3.40 15.20 -11.95
CA THR A 60 4.26 15.62 -13.08
C THR A 60 3.48 16.16 -14.28
N CYS A 61 2.21 16.53 -14.08
CA CYS A 61 1.30 17.02 -15.13
C CYS A 61 1.00 16.01 -16.25
N GLY A 62 1.20 14.72 -16.02
CA GLY A 62 0.72 13.66 -16.90
C GLY A 62 -0.75 13.32 -16.62
N ASP A 63 -1.39 12.61 -17.55
CA ASP A 63 -2.75 12.11 -17.38
C ASP A 63 -2.76 10.61 -17.06
N VAL A 64 -3.79 10.16 -16.36
CA VAL A 64 -3.95 8.74 -15.98
C VAL A 64 -5.20 8.24 -16.68
N GLU A 65 -5.03 7.38 -17.66
CA GLU A 65 -6.14 6.87 -18.48
C GLU A 65 -6.89 5.76 -17.74
N GLY A 66 -6.18 4.91 -17.00
CA GLY A 66 -6.80 3.85 -16.21
C GLY A 66 -5.81 3.05 -15.39
N MET A 67 -6.33 2.27 -14.44
CA MET A 67 -5.51 1.36 -13.61
C MET A 67 -6.16 0.00 -13.51
N GLN A 68 -5.35 -1.04 -13.72
CA GLN A 68 -5.78 -2.42 -13.78
C GLN A 68 -4.90 -3.30 -12.88
N VAL A 69 -5.53 -4.13 -12.05
CA VAL A 69 -4.84 -5.11 -11.20
C VAL A 69 -5.45 -6.48 -11.49
N HIS A 70 -4.58 -7.44 -11.74
CA HIS A 70 -4.94 -8.81 -12.09
C HIS A 70 -4.79 -9.73 -10.88
N ALA A 71 -5.55 -10.83 -10.87
CA ALA A 71 -5.50 -11.86 -9.84
C ALA A 71 -4.14 -12.57 -9.73
N ASN A 72 -3.30 -12.47 -10.77
CA ASN A 72 -1.91 -12.97 -10.79
C ASN A 72 -0.93 -12.05 -10.04
N GLU A 73 -1.44 -11.28 -9.07
CA GLU A 73 -0.71 -10.29 -8.29
C GLU A 73 -0.10 -9.14 -9.16
N GLY A 74 -0.32 -9.09 -10.48
CA GLY A 74 0.21 -8.05 -11.37
C GLY A 74 -0.68 -6.80 -11.43
N GLY A 75 -0.07 -5.63 -11.60
CA GLY A 75 -0.75 -4.36 -11.80
C GLY A 75 -0.18 -3.63 -13.01
N VAL A 76 -1.01 -2.83 -13.68
CA VAL A 76 -0.61 -1.91 -14.74
C VAL A 76 -1.39 -0.62 -14.61
N THR A 77 -0.66 0.48 -14.61
CA THR A 77 -1.22 1.84 -14.63
C THR A 77 -0.97 2.44 -15.99
N GLN A 78 -2.03 2.70 -16.75
CA GLN A 78 -1.92 3.39 -18.02
C GLN A 78 -1.81 4.89 -17.75
N THR A 79 -0.65 5.44 -18.10
CA THR A 79 -0.32 6.86 -17.91
C THR A 79 0.04 7.47 -19.25
N ARG A 80 -0.38 8.72 -19.46
CA ARG A 80 -0.16 9.47 -20.68
C ARG A 80 0.61 10.76 -20.35
N GLY A 81 1.88 10.79 -20.75
CA GLY A 81 2.79 11.89 -20.45
C GLY A 81 3.30 11.88 -19.01
N GLY A 82 4.01 12.94 -18.62
CA GLY A 82 4.68 13.06 -17.32
C GLY A 82 6.18 12.70 -17.37
N ILE A 83 6.86 12.90 -16.24
CA ILE A 83 8.31 12.66 -16.13
C ILE A 83 8.53 11.24 -15.61
N TYR A 84 8.80 10.31 -16.53
CA TYR A 84 8.98 8.88 -16.22
C TYR A 84 10.08 8.62 -15.18
N TRP A 85 11.13 9.45 -15.15
CA TRP A 85 12.19 9.40 -14.14
C TRP A 85 11.66 9.53 -12.69
N ILE A 86 10.55 10.21 -12.48
CA ILE A 86 9.90 10.37 -11.17
C ILE A 86 8.81 9.31 -10.98
N ILE A 87 8.08 8.97 -12.04
CA ILE A 87 7.01 7.97 -11.99
C ILE A 87 7.56 6.59 -11.65
N LEU A 88 8.68 6.17 -12.26
CA LEU A 88 9.33 4.86 -12.03
C LEU A 88 9.65 4.57 -10.55
N PRO A 89 10.36 5.43 -9.81
CA PRO A 89 10.61 5.19 -8.39
C PRO A 89 9.39 5.43 -7.49
N ALA A 90 8.37 6.16 -7.97
CA ALA A 90 7.23 6.56 -7.14
C ALA A 90 6.41 5.37 -6.62
N GLY A 91 6.31 4.27 -7.35
CA GLY A 91 5.63 3.06 -6.88
C GLY A 91 6.26 2.49 -5.61
N TYR A 92 7.59 2.28 -5.63
CA TYR A 92 8.34 1.73 -4.50
C TYR A 92 8.38 2.68 -3.31
N LEU A 93 8.69 3.95 -3.57
CA LEU A 93 8.68 5.00 -2.55
C LEU A 93 7.28 5.13 -1.94
N GLY A 94 6.24 5.01 -2.77
CA GLY A 94 4.85 5.01 -2.37
C GLY A 94 4.49 3.87 -1.44
N SER A 95 4.83 2.62 -1.79
CA SER A 95 4.57 1.45 -0.94
C SER A 95 5.22 1.60 0.44
N SER A 96 6.47 2.05 0.50
CA SER A 96 7.17 2.33 1.77
C SER A 96 6.54 3.49 2.54
N PHE A 97 6.16 4.57 1.85
CA PHE A 97 5.51 5.75 2.45
C PHE A 97 4.17 5.40 3.08
N TRP A 98 3.27 4.75 2.32
CA TRP A 98 1.97 4.31 2.81
C TRP A 98 2.13 3.28 3.95
N GLY A 99 3.09 2.37 3.84
CA GLY A 99 3.43 1.42 4.90
C GLY A 99 3.80 2.11 6.22
N MET A 100 4.69 3.11 6.15
CA MET A 100 5.06 3.94 7.30
C MET A 100 3.85 4.68 7.89
N VAL A 101 3.01 5.30 7.04
CA VAL A 101 1.81 6.03 7.48
C VAL A 101 0.86 5.11 8.25
N PHE A 102 0.61 3.90 7.76
CA PHE A 102 -0.26 2.94 8.45
C PHE A 102 0.34 2.45 9.76
N ILE A 103 1.65 2.18 9.80
CA ILE A 103 2.33 1.78 11.04
C ILE A 103 2.26 2.92 12.07
N LEU A 104 2.56 4.17 11.69
CA LEU A 104 2.45 5.31 12.60
C LEU A 104 1.01 5.57 13.05
N ALA A 105 0.04 5.40 12.15
CA ALA A 105 -1.38 5.57 12.48
C ALA A 105 -1.89 4.52 13.47
N SER A 106 -1.29 3.34 13.47
CA SER A 106 -1.65 2.25 14.40
C SER A 106 -1.20 2.48 15.86
N THR A 107 -0.45 3.55 16.15
CA THR A 107 0.01 3.86 17.52
C THR A 107 -1.14 4.29 18.44
N ASN A 108 -2.05 5.13 17.95
CA ASN A 108 -3.15 5.71 18.72
C ASN A 108 -4.51 5.30 18.15
N LEU A 109 -5.50 5.05 19.02
CA LEU A 109 -6.84 4.63 18.59
C LEU A 109 -7.55 5.67 17.71
N LEU A 110 -7.44 6.95 18.06
CA LEU A 110 -8.01 8.04 17.26
C LEU A 110 -7.36 8.10 15.87
N THR A 111 -6.02 8.02 15.82
CA THR A 111 -5.29 8.03 14.55
C THR A 111 -5.59 6.80 13.71
N THR A 112 -5.77 5.63 14.32
CA THR A 112 -6.16 4.39 13.62
C THR A 112 -7.54 4.54 12.99
N ARG A 113 -8.52 5.13 13.70
CA ARG A 113 -9.86 5.41 13.16
C ARG A 113 -9.81 6.39 11.98
N ILE A 114 -9.05 7.47 12.11
CA ILE A 114 -8.87 8.45 11.03
C ILE A 114 -8.21 7.79 9.82
N ALA A 115 -7.15 7.00 10.04
CA ALA A 115 -6.45 6.30 8.97
C ALA A 115 -7.33 5.25 8.28
N ALA A 116 -8.15 4.50 9.02
CA ALA A 116 -9.14 3.60 8.44
C ALA A 116 -10.13 4.36 7.56
N GLY A 117 -10.65 5.49 8.04
CA GLY A 117 -11.56 6.35 7.28
C GLY A 117 -10.92 6.91 6.00
N CYS A 118 -9.72 7.48 6.11
CA CYS A 118 -8.97 7.96 4.96
C CYS A 118 -8.68 6.83 3.96
N PHE A 119 -8.36 5.64 4.44
CA PHE A 119 -8.08 4.50 3.57
C PHE A 119 -9.33 3.98 2.86
N ILE A 120 -10.48 3.90 3.56
CA ILE A 120 -11.77 3.59 2.93
C ILE A 120 -12.12 4.64 1.86
N LEU A 121 -11.95 5.92 2.16
CA LEU A 121 -12.20 6.99 1.20
C LEU A 121 -11.27 6.90 -0.02
N ALA A 122 -9.99 6.61 0.18
CA ALA A 122 -9.04 6.40 -0.91
C ALA A 122 -9.47 5.22 -1.80
N LEU A 123 -9.80 4.07 -1.19
CA LEU A 123 -10.32 2.91 -1.93
C LEU A 123 -11.62 3.24 -2.67
N PHE A 124 -12.49 4.07 -2.08
CA PHE A 124 -13.75 4.48 -2.69
C PHE A 124 -13.54 5.41 -3.90
N ILE A 125 -12.64 6.39 -3.82
CA ILE A 125 -12.32 7.26 -4.97
C ILE A 125 -11.80 6.42 -6.14
N VAL A 126 -10.87 5.50 -5.85
CA VAL A 126 -10.26 4.69 -6.90
C VAL A 126 -11.21 3.62 -7.43
N LEU A 127 -12.24 3.21 -6.68
CA LEU A 127 -13.31 2.36 -7.20
C LEU A 127 -13.95 2.92 -8.48
N PHE A 128 -14.04 4.25 -8.58
CA PHE A 128 -14.55 4.94 -9.78
C PHE A 128 -13.54 4.98 -10.92
N VAL A 129 -12.25 5.04 -10.61
CA VAL A 129 -11.14 5.04 -11.59
C VAL A 129 -10.86 3.62 -12.12
N ALA A 130 -11.20 2.61 -11.34
CA ALA A 130 -11.01 1.21 -11.70
C ALA A 130 -11.88 0.82 -12.90
N GLU A 131 -11.24 0.42 -14.00
CA GLU A 131 -11.94 -0.06 -15.20
C GLU A 131 -12.35 -1.54 -15.07
N ASN A 132 -11.59 -2.32 -14.31
CA ASN A 132 -11.80 -3.76 -14.19
C ASN A 132 -12.84 -4.14 -13.12
N TRP A 133 -13.75 -5.04 -13.49
CA TRP A 133 -14.76 -5.61 -12.58
C TRP A 133 -14.13 -6.29 -11.36
N PHE A 134 -13.02 -7.02 -11.54
CA PHE A 134 -12.32 -7.70 -10.45
C PHE A 134 -11.75 -6.72 -9.42
N LEU A 135 -11.14 -5.63 -9.88
CA LEU A 135 -10.58 -4.59 -9.01
C LEU A 135 -11.69 -3.90 -8.22
N ARG A 136 -12.84 -3.65 -8.86
CA ARG A 136 -14.01 -3.10 -8.17
C ARG A 136 -14.52 -3.99 -7.05
N TRP A 137 -14.67 -5.29 -7.31
CA TRP A 137 -15.08 -6.25 -6.28
C TRP A 137 -14.07 -6.38 -5.15
N LEU A 138 -12.76 -6.34 -5.47
CA LEU A 138 -11.70 -6.37 -4.47
C LEU A 138 -11.76 -5.13 -3.56
N CYS A 139 -11.83 -3.93 -4.14
CA CYS A 139 -11.93 -2.68 -3.39
C CYS A 139 -13.19 -2.65 -2.53
N LEU A 140 -14.35 -3.03 -3.09
CA LEU A 140 -15.60 -3.10 -2.34
C LEU A 140 -15.52 -4.11 -1.17
N GLY A 141 -14.96 -5.29 -1.42
CA GLY A 141 -14.75 -6.32 -0.40
C GLY A 141 -13.86 -5.82 0.74
N PHE A 142 -12.79 -5.09 0.42
CA PHE A 142 -11.88 -4.54 1.44
C PHE A 142 -12.51 -3.37 2.22
N ILE A 143 -13.29 -2.51 1.56
CA ILE A 143 -14.07 -1.46 2.22
C ILE A 143 -15.03 -2.08 3.23
N VAL A 144 -15.79 -3.11 2.83
CA VAL A 144 -16.70 -3.83 3.72
C VAL A 144 -15.93 -4.51 4.85
N PHE A 145 -14.79 -5.15 4.55
CA PHE A 145 -13.95 -5.80 5.57
C PHE A 145 -13.48 -4.80 6.64
N ILE A 146 -12.95 -3.64 6.25
CA ILE A 146 -12.51 -2.61 7.20
C ILE A 146 -13.70 -2.03 7.97
N ALA A 147 -14.83 -1.77 7.29
CA ALA A 147 -16.03 -1.27 7.95
C ALA A 147 -16.56 -2.25 9.01
N VAL A 148 -16.56 -3.55 8.72
CA VAL A 148 -16.94 -4.60 9.68
C VAL A 148 -15.97 -4.62 10.86
N VAL A 149 -14.66 -4.59 10.62
CA VAL A 149 -13.65 -4.56 11.70
C VAL A 149 -13.78 -3.29 12.54
N TRP A 150 -14.09 -2.14 11.93
CA TRP A 150 -14.37 -0.90 12.66
C TRP A 150 -15.59 -1.06 13.56
N VAL A 151 -16.71 -1.55 13.03
CA VAL A 151 -17.93 -1.77 13.81
C VAL A 151 -17.64 -2.74 14.98
N ILE A 152 -16.93 -3.84 14.73
CA ILE A 152 -16.53 -4.80 15.78
C ILE A 152 -15.68 -4.11 16.86
N GLN A 153 -14.76 -3.21 16.49
CA GLN A 153 -13.99 -2.44 17.46
C GLN A 153 -14.88 -1.53 18.31
N GLU A 154 -15.94 -0.94 17.76
CA GLU A 154 -16.86 -0.10 18.54
C GLU A 154 -17.66 -0.95 19.56
N PHE A 155 -18.00 -2.19 19.19
CA PHE A 155 -18.71 -3.11 20.07
C PHE A 155 -17.82 -3.89 21.04
N THR A 156 -16.50 -3.94 20.82
CA THR A 156 -15.58 -4.80 21.55
C THR A 156 -14.40 -4.00 22.11
N SER A 157 -14.09 -4.11 23.41
CA SER A 157 -12.89 -3.49 24.02
C SER A 157 -11.54 -3.99 23.48
N PHE A 158 -11.53 -4.96 22.55
CA PHE A 158 -10.31 -5.45 21.92
C PHE A 158 -9.88 -4.53 20.77
N HIS A 159 -8.63 -4.07 20.81
CA HIS A 159 -8.04 -3.14 19.84
C HIS A 159 -7.67 -3.79 18.49
N VAL A 160 -8.58 -4.56 17.89
CA VAL A 160 -8.35 -5.37 16.69
C VAL A 160 -7.98 -4.51 15.47
N LEU A 161 -8.60 -3.34 15.30
CA LEU A 161 -8.32 -2.44 14.17
C LEU A 161 -6.85 -1.97 14.15
N LYS A 162 -6.24 -1.74 15.32
CA LYS A 162 -4.82 -1.35 15.40
C LYS A 162 -3.93 -2.42 14.77
N TYR A 163 -4.17 -3.69 15.10
CA TYR A 163 -3.42 -4.82 14.56
C TYR A 163 -3.69 -5.04 13.08
N VAL A 164 -4.91 -4.83 12.60
CA VAL A 164 -5.25 -4.98 11.17
C VAL A 164 -4.56 -3.89 10.33
N ILE A 165 -4.61 -2.62 10.73
CA ILE A 165 -3.91 -1.55 10.00
C ILE A 165 -2.41 -1.74 10.05
N LEU A 166 -1.87 -2.14 11.21
CA LEU A 166 -0.46 -2.47 11.36
C LEU A 166 -0.05 -3.61 10.42
N PHE A 167 -0.85 -4.66 10.35
CA PHE A 167 -0.62 -5.78 9.44
C PHE A 167 -0.61 -5.35 7.97
N ILE A 168 -1.57 -4.52 7.55
CA ILE A 168 -1.61 -3.95 6.20
C ILE A 168 -0.38 -3.07 5.94
N GLY A 169 0.05 -2.25 6.91
CA GLY A 169 1.24 -1.41 6.80
C GLY A 169 2.54 -2.21 6.68
N VAL A 170 2.69 -3.29 7.46
CA VAL A 170 3.83 -4.20 7.38
C VAL A 170 3.84 -4.95 6.05
N MET A 171 2.68 -5.44 5.59
CA MET A 171 2.54 -6.06 4.27
C MET A 171 3.00 -5.11 3.16
N ASN A 172 2.56 -3.85 3.20
CA ASN A 172 2.90 -2.86 2.17
C ASN A 172 4.40 -2.50 2.17
N SER A 173 5.00 -2.44 3.37
CA SER A 173 6.44 -2.20 3.53
C SER A 173 7.26 -3.40 3.03
N LEU A 174 6.84 -4.62 3.36
CA LEU A 174 7.47 -5.85 2.89
C LEU A 174 7.32 -6.03 1.38
N PHE A 175 6.20 -5.59 0.80
CA PHE A 175 6.00 -5.63 -0.65
C PHE A 175 7.05 -4.82 -1.40
N SER A 176 7.46 -3.66 -0.87
CA SER A 176 8.56 -2.86 -1.43
C SER A 176 9.89 -3.64 -1.46
N VAL A 177 10.17 -4.45 -0.44
CA VAL A 177 11.44 -5.21 -0.29
C VAL A 177 11.42 -6.56 -1.03
N TYR A 178 10.35 -7.34 -0.89
CA TYR A 178 10.24 -8.69 -1.46
C TYR A 178 9.70 -8.69 -2.90
N GLY A 179 8.88 -7.70 -3.26
CA GLY A 179 8.42 -7.51 -4.65
C GLY A 179 9.57 -7.21 -5.62
N ASP A 180 10.66 -6.65 -5.10
CA ASP A 180 11.85 -6.19 -5.83
C ASP A 180 12.50 -7.33 -6.63
N SER A 181 12.60 -8.52 -6.05
CA SER A 181 13.31 -9.65 -6.67
C SER A 181 12.68 -10.21 -7.96
N SER A 182 11.40 -9.95 -8.25
CA SER A 182 10.73 -10.46 -9.46
C SER A 182 9.99 -9.41 -10.28
N ARG A 183 9.69 -8.23 -9.72
CA ARG A 183 8.94 -7.16 -10.41
C ARG A 183 9.82 -6.04 -10.98
N LEU A 184 11.05 -5.84 -10.48
CA LEU A 184 12.00 -4.89 -11.07
C LEU A 184 12.21 -5.15 -12.55
N SER A 185 12.35 -6.42 -12.95
CA SER A 185 12.56 -6.76 -14.36
C SER A 185 11.33 -6.53 -15.22
N PHE A 186 10.12 -6.74 -14.69
CA PHE A 186 8.86 -6.65 -15.47
C PHE A 186 8.34 -5.21 -15.58
N SER A 187 8.33 -4.45 -14.48
CA SER A 187 7.93 -3.04 -14.49
C SER A 187 8.94 -2.21 -15.28
N ALA A 188 10.25 -2.42 -15.09
CA ALA A 188 11.25 -1.73 -15.91
C ALA A 188 11.08 -2.08 -17.40
N LEU A 189 10.80 -3.35 -17.77
CA LEU A 189 10.55 -3.72 -19.17
C LEU A 189 9.31 -3.01 -19.74
N GLN A 190 8.18 -3.07 -19.02
CA GLN A 190 6.90 -2.51 -19.48
C GLN A 190 7.01 -0.99 -19.68
N TYR A 191 7.61 -0.28 -18.72
CA TYR A 191 7.84 1.16 -18.82
C TYR A 191 8.93 1.51 -19.84
N THR A 192 9.97 0.68 -20.05
CA THR A 192 10.92 0.90 -21.14
C THR A 192 10.26 0.72 -22.50
N LEU A 193 9.35 -0.25 -22.65
CA LEU A 193 8.59 -0.46 -23.89
C LEU A 193 7.68 0.74 -24.17
N ASP A 194 6.88 1.20 -23.19
CA ASP A 194 6.07 2.41 -23.31
C ASP A 194 6.90 3.67 -23.59
N TRP A 195 8.08 3.79 -22.98
CA TRP A 195 9.03 4.88 -23.26
C TRP A 195 9.55 4.84 -24.69
N SER A 196 9.90 3.67 -25.23
CA SER A 196 10.27 3.51 -26.65
C SER A 196 9.11 3.81 -27.61
N TYR A 197 7.87 3.40 -27.29
CA TYR A 197 6.69 3.76 -28.09
C TYR A 197 6.41 5.26 -28.10
N CYS A 198 6.65 5.97 -26.99
CA CYS A 198 6.55 7.43 -26.95
C CYS A 198 7.68 8.15 -27.70
N LEU A 199 8.91 7.61 -27.70
CA LEU A 199 10.01 8.19 -28.47
C LEU A 199 9.84 7.99 -29.98
N GLU A 200 9.34 6.81 -30.42
CA GLU A 200 9.02 6.57 -31.84
C GLU A 200 7.75 7.31 -32.31
N GLY A 201 6.87 7.73 -31.38
CA GLY A 201 5.69 8.54 -31.65
C GLY A 201 5.91 10.05 -31.64
N SER A 202 7.14 10.52 -31.42
CA SER A 202 7.48 11.95 -31.53
C SER A 202 7.87 12.30 -32.98
N PRO A 203 7.01 12.99 -33.77
CA PRO A 203 7.49 13.57 -35.01
C PRO A 203 8.43 14.72 -34.62
N PHE A 204 9.67 14.67 -35.11
CA PHE A 204 10.43 15.89 -35.35
C PHE A 204 9.72 16.75 -36.39
#